data_AF-A0A3B9EV64-F1
#
_entry.id   AF-A0A3B9EV64-F1
#
_cell.length_a   1.000
_cell.length_b   1.000
_cell.length_c   1.000
_cell.angle_alpha   90.00
_cell.angle_beta   90.00
_cell.angle_gamma   90.00
#
_symmetry.space_group_name_H-M   'P 1'
#
loop_
_entity.id
_entity.type
_entity.pdbx_description
1 polymer ?
#
loop_
_entity_poly.entity_id
_entity_poly.type
_entity_poly.pdbx_seq_one_letter_code
_entity_poly.pdbx_strand_id
1 'polypeptide(L)'
;MRFKNVCFVIACLLFVAVTVSCENKNHNFKEISEEEIEYADLPASVQTAFESSEYKDWEIEEVEKVETDKGTLYELELESPDDKHLEIYFDQQGKVVATE
;
A
#
# COMPACT_ATOMS: atom_id res chain seq x y z
N MET A 1 20.06 -8.57 9.65
CA MET A 1 20.43 -8.82 8.24
C MET A 1 19.16 -8.64 7.46
N ARG A 2 19.01 -7.50 6.78
CA ARG A 2 17.79 -7.07 6.11
C ARG A 2 17.59 -7.91 4.86
N PHE A 3 16.53 -8.70 4.80
CA PHE A 3 16.12 -9.34 3.56
C PHE A 3 15.22 -8.36 2.82
N LYS A 4 15.82 -7.68 1.83
CA LYS A 4 15.12 -7.03 0.74
C LYS A 4 14.45 -8.13 -0.06
N ASN A 5 13.12 -8.19 -0.08
CA ASN A 5 12.39 -9.05 -1.00
C ASN A 5 11.84 -8.18 -2.13
N VAL A 6 12.71 -8.01 -3.13
CA VAL A 6 12.35 -7.59 -4.47
C VAL A 6 11.43 -8.65 -5.06
N CYS A 7 10.14 -8.35 -5.26
CA CYS A 7 9.24 -9.23 -6.01
C CYS A 7 9.23 -8.83 -7.48
N PHE A 8 10.26 -9.30 -8.17
CA PHE A 8 10.35 -9.38 -9.63
C PHE A 8 9.15 -10.17 -10.17
N VAL A 9 8.37 -9.54 -11.05
CA VAL A 9 7.39 -10.20 -11.91
C VAL A 9 8.05 -11.37 -12.63
N ILE A 10 7.62 -12.61 -12.36
CA ILE A 10 7.99 -13.78 -13.18
C ILE A 10 6.72 -14.40 -13.78
N ALA A 11 6.66 -14.25 -15.10
CA ALA A 11 5.68 -14.81 -15.99
C ALA A 11 5.75 -16.34 -16.13
N CYS A 12 4.64 -16.89 -16.65
CA CYS A 12 4.51 -18.14 -17.40
C CYS A 12 4.34 -19.49 -16.65
N LEU A 13 3.09 -19.96 -16.75
CA LEU A 13 2.64 -21.29 -17.20
C LEU A 13 2.86 -22.52 -16.29
N LEU A 14 1.71 -23.15 -16.02
CA LEU A 14 1.44 -24.54 -15.58
C LEU A 14 1.21 -24.75 -14.08
N PHE A 15 -0.08 -24.96 -13.75
CA PHE A 15 -0.62 -25.78 -12.65
C PHE A 15 0.28 -26.00 -11.43
N VAL A 16 0.22 -25.09 -10.45
CA VAL A 16 0.24 -25.42 -9.02
C VAL A 16 -0.60 -24.38 -8.31
N ALA A 17 -1.42 -24.80 -7.35
CA ALA A 17 -2.12 -23.90 -6.45
C ALA A 17 -1.11 -22.91 -5.86
N VAL A 18 -1.12 -21.67 -6.36
CA VAL A 18 -0.38 -20.58 -5.73
C VAL A 18 -1.13 -20.32 -4.44
N THR A 19 -0.66 -20.94 -3.36
CA THR A 19 -0.85 -20.36 -2.03
C THR A 19 -0.27 -18.96 -2.15
N VAL A 20 -1.14 -17.97 -2.30
CA VAL A 20 -0.81 -16.58 -2.05
C VAL A 20 -0.25 -16.57 -0.63
N SER A 21 1.08 -16.50 -0.51
CA SER A 21 1.70 -16.11 0.73
C SER A 21 1.37 -14.64 0.89
N CYS A 22 0.21 -14.34 1.48
CA CYS A 22 -0.02 -13.03 2.04
C CYS A 22 1.01 -12.88 3.16
N GLU A 23 1.95 -11.95 3.02
CA GLU A 23 2.80 -11.55 4.14
C GLU A 23 1.89 -11.05 5.27
N ASN A 24 2.11 -11.58 6.47
CA ASN A 24 1.21 -11.36 7.60
C ASN A 24 1.55 -10.02 8.27
N LYS A 25 1.26 -8.92 7.57
CA LYS A 25 1.26 -7.54 8.08
C LYS A 25 0.31 -7.43 9.29
N ASN A 26 0.66 -6.63 10.31
CA ASN A 26 -0.03 -6.62 11.61
C ASN A 26 -1.28 -5.74 11.58
N HIS A 27 -2.13 -5.98 10.59
CA HIS A 27 -3.38 -5.30 10.40
C HIS A 27 -4.53 -6.31 10.46
N ASN A 28 -5.72 -5.83 10.84
CA ASN A 28 -6.88 -6.71 10.97
C ASN A 28 -7.53 -7.04 9.61
N PHE A 29 -6.90 -6.70 8.49
CA PHE A 29 -7.35 -7.04 7.15
C PHE A 29 -6.33 -7.98 6.49
N LYS A 30 -6.79 -8.78 5.54
CA LYS A 30 -5.95 -9.62 4.70
C LYS A 30 -5.92 -9.04 3.29
N GLU A 31 -4.73 -8.77 2.80
CA GLU A 31 -4.50 -8.33 1.41
C GLU A 31 -4.69 -9.50 0.43
N ILE A 32 -5.37 -9.20 -0.67
CA ILE A 32 -5.71 -10.14 -1.73
C ILE A 32 -4.92 -9.82 -3.00
N SER A 33 -4.78 -8.54 -3.35
CA SER A 33 -3.96 -8.07 -4.47
C SER A 33 -3.58 -6.60 -4.34
N GLU A 34 -2.46 -6.23 -4.94
CA GLU A 34 -1.92 -4.87 -4.99
C GLU A 34 -1.85 -4.37 -6.46
N GLU A 35 -2.46 -3.21 -6.64
CA GLU A 35 -2.51 -2.29 -7.79
C GLU A 35 -1.54 -1.10 -7.76
N GLU A 36 -0.33 -1.08 -8.35
CA GLU A 36 0.39 0.20 -8.48
C GLU A 36 -0.45 1.17 -9.34
N ILE A 37 -0.76 2.35 -8.81
CA ILE A 37 -1.58 3.38 -9.47
C ILE A 37 -0.91 4.75 -9.37
N GLU A 38 -1.33 5.69 -10.21
CA GLU A 38 -0.90 7.08 -10.09
C GLU A 38 -1.60 7.77 -8.91
N TYR A 39 -0.92 8.70 -8.24
CA TYR A 39 -1.53 9.51 -7.17
C TYR A 39 -2.83 10.21 -7.61
N ALA A 40 -2.88 10.62 -8.89
CA ALA A 40 -4.05 11.26 -9.48
C ALA A 40 -5.29 10.35 -9.56
N ASP A 41 -5.11 9.03 -9.52
CA ASP A 41 -6.18 8.03 -9.58
C ASP A 41 -6.76 7.70 -8.19
N LEU A 42 -6.17 8.23 -7.11
CA LEU A 42 -6.72 8.13 -5.76
C LEU A 42 -8.09 8.80 -5.66
N PRO A 43 -9.00 8.29 -4.80
CA PRO A 43 -10.19 9.03 -4.44
C PRO A 43 -9.84 10.41 -3.90
N ALA A 44 -10.59 11.44 -4.31
CA ALA A 44 -10.35 12.82 -3.87
C ALA A 44 -10.33 12.98 -2.35
N SER A 45 -11.08 12.16 -1.62
CA SER A 45 -11.08 12.06 -0.16
C SER A 45 -9.73 11.61 0.41
N VAL A 46 -9.07 10.64 -0.23
CA VAL A 46 -7.73 10.15 0.16
C VAL A 46 -6.68 11.23 -0.12
N GLN A 47 -6.71 11.84 -1.31
CA GLN A 47 -5.81 12.96 -1.64
C GLN A 47 -5.94 14.09 -0.60
N THR A 48 -7.17 14.52 -0.32
CA THR A 48 -7.45 15.56 0.68
C THR A 48 -6.96 15.17 2.08
N ALA A 49 -7.14 13.91 2.47
CA ALA A 49 -6.69 13.41 3.76
C ALA A 49 -5.16 13.42 3.88
N PHE A 50 -4.45 12.97 2.83
CA PHE A 50 -2.99 13.02 2.76
C PHE A 50 -2.47 14.46 2.80
N GLU A 51 -3.00 15.36 1.97
CA GLU A 51 -2.60 16.77 1.91
C GLU A 51 -2.85 17.53 3.23
N SER A 52 -3.79 17.05 4.04
CA SER A 52 -4.11 17.59 5.37
C SER A 52 -3.32 16.95 6.51
N SER A 53 -2.53 15.91 6.22
CA SER A 53 -1.75 15.16 7.23
C SER A 53 -0.43 15.85 7.58
N GLU A 54 0.26 15.35 8.60
CA GLU A 54 1.61 15.79 8.95
C GLU A 54 2.68 15.31 7.96
N TYR A 55 2.33 14.38 7.07
CA TYR A 55 3.23 13.74 6.09
C TYR A 55 3.12 14.34 4.69
N LYS A 56 2.31 15.39 4.50
CA LYS A 56 2.07 16.01 3.18
C LYS A 56 3.34 16.49 2.44
N ASP A 57 4.42 16.73 3.19
CA ASP A 57 5.70 17.20 2.68
C ASP A 57 6.73 16.06 2.55
N TRP A 58 6.35 14.81 2.84
CA TRP A 58 7.17 13.61 2.62
C TRP A 58 7.07 13.19 1.16
N GLU A 59 8.13 12.55 0.65
CA GLU A 59 8.14 12.00 -0.70
C GLU A 59 7.20 10.79 -0.75
N ILE A 60 6.37 10.71 -1.79
CA ILE A 60 5.55 9.53 -2.07
C ILE A 60 6.41 8.63 -2.95
N GLU A 61 6.85 7.48 -2.41
CA GLU A 61 7.65 6.50 -3.13
C GLU A 61 6.76 5.64 -4.04
N GLU A 62 5.61 5.19 -3.52
CA GLU A 62 4.67 4.33 -4.23
C GLU A 62 3.23 4.60 -3.78
N VAL A 63 2.27 4.35 -4.69
CA VAL A 63 0.83 4.44 -4.41
C VAL A 63 0.17 3.17 -4.93
N GLU A 64 -0.49 2.44 -4.03
CA GLU A 64 -1.16 1.20 -4.39
C GLU A 64 -2.65 1.22 -4.08
N LYS A 65 -3.43 0.59 -4.95
CA LYS A 65 -4.79 0.15 -4.70
C LYS A 65 -4.76 -1.28 -4.19
N VAL A 66 -5.09 -1.46 -2.92
CA VAL A 66 -5.00 -2.75 -2.23
C VAL A 66 -6.39 -3.34 -2.06
N GLU A 67 -6.66 -4.46 -2.71
CA GLU A 67 -7.89 -5.21 -2.46
C GLU A 67 -7.70 -6.10 -1.23
N THR A 68 -8.62 -6.00 -0.27
CA THR A 68 -8.56 -6.76 0.99
C THR A 68 -9.83 -7.58 1.21
N ASP A 69 -9.80 -8.47 2.20
CA ASP A 69 -10.98 -9.19 2.68
C ASP A 69 -12.06 -8.28 3.32
N LYS A 70 -11.77 -6.98 3.48
CA LYS A 70 -12.65 -5.97 4.07
C LYS A 70 -13.03 -4.84 3.11
N GLY A 71 -12.59 -4.92 1.86
CA GLY A 71 -12.81 -3.92 0.83
C GLY A 71 -11.51 -3.28 0.35
N THR A 72 -11.63 -2.35 -0.59
CA THR A 72 -10.50 -1.65 -1.18
C THR A 72 -9.91 -0.63 -0.21
N LEU A 73 -8.59 -0.67 -0.06
CA LEU A 73 -7.77 0.33 0.62
C LEU A 73 -6.82 0.99 -0.40
N TYR A 74 -6.21 2.08 0.03
CA TYR A 74 -5.20 2.81 -0.73
C TYR A 74 -3.97 2.97 0.16
N GLU A 75 -2.85 2.38 -0.26
CA GLU A 75 -1.57 2.45 0.42
C GLU A 75 -0.71 3.56 -0.20
N LEU A 76 -0.13 4.40 0.64
CA LEU A 76 0.90 5.36 0.26
C LEU A 76 2.17 4.99 1.03
N GLU A 77 3.23 4.65 0.30
CA GLU A 77 4.58 4.51 0.85
C GLU A 77 5.29 5.87 0.84
N LEU A 78 5.79 6.29 1.98
CA LEU A 78 6.32 7.64 2.18
C LEU A 78 7.76 7.61 2.70
N GLU A 79 8.64 8.41 2.10
CA GLU A 79 9.99 8.68 2.61
C GLU A 79 10.09 10.11 3.16
N SER A 80 10.52 10.22 4.42
CA SER A 80 10.79 11.49 5.06
C SER A 80 12.11 12.11 4.54
N PRO A 81 12.33 13.42 4.71
CA PRO A 81 13.63 14.05 4.45
C PRO A 81 14.81 13.50 5.29
N ASP A 82 14.56 12.66 6.29
CA ASP A 82 15.58 12.00 7.12
C ASP A 82 15.60 10.46 6.97
N ASP A 83 15.23 9.96 5.79
CA ASP A 83 15.30 8.55 5.37
C ASP A 83 14.50 7.57 6.27
N LYS A 84 13.44 8.05 6.92
CA LYS A 84 12.39 7.20 7.51
C LYS A 84 11.33 6.85 6.46
N HIS A 85 10.89 5.61 6.49
CA HIS A 85 9.77 5.11 5.69
C HIS A 85 8.52 4.98 6.56
N LEU A 86 7.36 5.22 5.95
CA LEU A 86 6.05 5.05 6.55
C LEU A 86 5.07 4.57 5.48
N GLU A 87 4.36 3.49 5.76
CA GLU A 87 3.24 3.03 4.92
C GLU A 87 1.93 3.50 5.56
N ILE A 88 1.02 4.11 4.79
CA ILE A 88 -0.30 4.54 5.29
C ILE A 88 -1.42 3.95 4.45
N TYR A 89 -2.31 3.20 5.10
CA TYR A 89 -3.51 2.66 4.48
C TYR A 89 -4.72 3.57 4.74
N PHE A 90 -5.32 4.08 3.68
CA PHE A 90 -6.57 4.82 3.71
C PHE A 90 -7.73 3.97 3.21
N ASP A 91 -8.92 4.14 3.80
CA ASP A 91 -10.15 3.70 3.15
C ASP A 91 -10.60 4.69 2.06
N GLN A 92 -11.63 4.32 1.30
CA GLN A 92 -12.18 5.17 0.23
C GLN A 92 -12.65 6.56 0.71
N GLN A 93 -12.88 6.77 2.02
CA GLN A 93 -13.29 8.04 2.60
C GLN A 93 -12.10 8.88 3.11
N GLY A 94 -10.86 8.42 2.90
CA GLY A 94 -9.66 9.09 3.38
C GLY A 94 -9.42 8.90 4.88
N LYS A 95 -10.08 7.94 5.53
CA LYS A 95 -9.78 7.61 6.92
C LYS A 95 -8.62 6.63 6.97
N VAL A 96 -7.63 6.93 7.83
CA VAL A 96 -6.53 6.01 8.13
C VAL A 96 -7.08 4.74 8.79
N VAL A 97 -6.71 3.60 8.22
CA VAL A 97 -7.04 2.25 8.69
C VAL A 97 -5.86 1.63 9.42
N ALA A 98 -4.65 1.89 8.93
CA ALA A 98 -3.42 1.26 9.37
C ALA A 98 -2.19 2.10 8.97
N THR A 99 -1.09 1.89 9.67
CA THR A 99 0.24 2.45 9.39
C THR A 99 1.31 1.44 9.77
N GLU A 100 2.39 1.29 8.99
CA GLU A 100 3.54 0.41 9.30
C GLU A 100 4.87 1.18 9.37
#